data_AF-A0A963M9A2-F1
#
_entry.id   AF-A0A963M9A2-F1
#
_cell.length_a   1.000
_cell.length_b   1.000
_cell.length_c   1.000
_cell.angle_alpha   90.00
_cell.angle_beta   90.00
_cell.angle_gamma   90.00
#
_symmetry.space_group_name_H-M   'P 1'
#
loop_
_entity.id
_entity.type
_entity.pdbx_description
1 polymer ?
#
loop_
_entity_poly.entity_id
_entity_poly.type
_entity_poly.pdbx_seq_one_letter_code
_entity_poly.pdbx_strand_id
1 'polypeptide(L)' 'AKNMGKHIAVVAHGGVLDVLYRAATGLGLQDARTWQLGNCTINRLLWTPDGLTLVGWADDQHLQQPAADETFS' A
#
# COMPACT_ATOMS: atom_id res chain seq x y z
N ALA A 1 4.54 21.48 -7.47
CA ALA A 1 4.20 20.35 -6.59
C ALA A 1 2.79 20.52 -5.98
N LYS A 2 1.72 20.17 -6.71
CA LYS A 2 0.33 20.48 -6.32
C LYS A 2 -0.15 19.77 -5.04
N ASN A 3 0.51 18.68 -4.65
CA ASN A 3 0.11 17.83 -3.53
C ASN A 3 1.21 17.64 -2.47
N MET A 4 2.24 18.50 -2.44
CA MET A 4 3.27 18.42 -1.39
C MET A 4 2.65 18.57 0.00
N GLY A 5 3.07 17.73 0.95
CA GLY A 5 2.60 17.77 2.33
C GLY A 5 1.15 17.27 2.55
N LYS A 6 0.49 16.72 1.53
CA LYS A 6 -0.88 16.19 1.65
C LYS A 6 -0.88 14.66 1.79
N HIS A 7 -1.90 14.13 2.44
CA HIS A 7 -2.24 12.71 2.37
C HIS A 7 -3.12 12.45 1.14
N ILE A 8 -2.72 11.48 0.31
CA ILE A 8 -3.45 11.07 -0.89
C ILE A 8 -3.85 9.61 -0.71
N ALA A 9 -5.13 9.32 -0.86
CA ALA A 9 -5.63 7.95 -0.94
C ALA A 9 -5.61 7.48 -2.40
N VAL A 10 -5.07 6.28 -2.64
CA VAL A 10 -5.05 5.63 -3.95
C VAL A 10 -5.60 4.22 -3.78
N VAL A 11 -6.60 3.88 -4.57
CA VAL A 11 -7.15 2.52 -4.65
C VAL A 11 -6.65 1.91 -5.96
N ALA A 12 -5.96 0.78 -5.86
CA ALA A 12 -5.32 0.14 -7.00
C ALA A 12 -5.26 -1.38 -6.84
N HIS A 13 -5.02 -2.09 -7.95
CA HIS A 13 -4.84 -3.53 -7.96
C HIS A 13 -3.39 -3.95 -7.70
N GLY A 14 -3.19 -5.24 -7.41
CA GLY A 14 -1.89 -5.81 -7.07
C GLY A 14 -0.75 -5.48 -8.03
N GLY A 15 -1.01 -5.37 -9.34
CA GLY A 15 0.03 -5.01 -10.31
C GLY A 15 0.59 -3.59 -10.12
N VAL A 16 -0.26 -2.61 -9.78
CA VAL A 16 0.20 -1.25 -9.49
C VAL A 16 0.91 -1.20 -8.14
N LEU A 17 0.39 -1.92 -7.15
CA LEU A 17 1.00 -2.03 -5.83
C LEU A 17 2.39 -2.67 -5.89
N ASP A 18 2.59 -3.68 -6.75
CA ASP A 18 3.90 -4.31 -6.98
C ASP A 18 4.94 -3.30 -7.47
N VAL A 19 4.58 -2.47 -8.46
CA VAL A 19 5.47 -1.43 -9.00
C VAL A 19 5.77 -0.35 -7.95
N LEU A 20 4.78 0.04 -7.15
CA LEU A 20 4.98 1.01 -6.09
C LEU A 20 5.92 0.49 -4.99
N TYR A 21 5.79 -0.79 -4.60
CA TYR A 21 6.71 -1.42 -3.65
C TYR A 21 8.14 -1.42 -4.19
N ARG A 22 8.32 -1.87 -5.44
CA ARG A 22 9.63 -1.90 -6.10
C ARG A 22 10.26 -0.51 -6.18
N ALA A 23 9.49 0.49 -6.59
CA ALA A 23 9.96 1.87 -6.65
C ALA A 23 10.36 2.41 -5.27
N ALA A 24 9.64 2.05 -4.20
CA ALA A 24 9.93 2.49 -2.85
C ALA A 24 11.09 1.74 -2.17
N THR A 25 11.51 0.60 -2.72
CA THR A 25 12.56 -0.28 -2.17
C THR A 25 13.78 -0.41 -3.07
N GLY A 26 13.76 0.20 -4.26
CA GLY A 26 14.86 0.16 -5.23
C GLY A 26 15.00 -1.17 -5.97
N LEU A 27 13.96 -2.01 -5.99
CA LEU A 27 13.99 -3.30 -6.68
C LEU A 27 13.72 -3.14 -8.18
N GLY A 28 14.41 -3.94 -8.99
CA GLY A 28 14.17 -4.06 -10.42
C GLY A 28 12.86 -4.81 -10.71
N LEU A 29 12.34 -4.68 -11.93
CA LEU A 29 11.07 -5.35 -12.32
C LEU A 29 11.17 -6.88 -12.38
N GLN A 30 12.38 -7.43 -12.58
CA GLN A 30 12.61 -8.87 -12.67
C GLN A 30 12.99 -9.51 -11.32
N ASP A 31 13.20 -8.70 -10.28
CA ASP A 31 13.54 -9.24 -8.96
C ASP A 31 12.38 -10.06 -8.41
N ALA A 32 12.69 -11.15 -7.71
CA ALA A 32 11.68 -12.03 -7.14
C ALA A 32 10.79 -11.26 -6.14
N ARG A 33 9.47 -11.44 -6.25
CA ARG A 33 8.52 -10.81 -5.33
C ARG A 33 8.53 -11.53 -3.98
N THR A 34 8.91 -10.81 -2.92
CA THR A 34 8.99 -11.34 -1.54
C THR A 34 7.98 -10.72 -0.57
N TRP A 35 7.20 -9.73 -1.01
CA TRP A 35 6.18 -9.06 -0.20
C TRP A 35 4.78 -9.62 -0.43
N GLN A 36 3.93 -9.43 0.57
CA GLN A 36 2.52 -9.79 0.52
C GLN A 36 1.70 -8.75 -0.26
N LEU A 37 0.64 -9.21 -0.92
CA LEU A 37 -0.36 -8.37 -1.58
C LEU A 37 -1.76 -8.88 -1.19
N GLY A 38 -2.14 -8.60 0.05
CA GLY A 38 -3.47 -8.94 0.56
C GLY A 38 -4.54 -7.99 0.03
N ASN A 39 -5.75 -8.52 -0.18
CA ASN A 39 -6.91 -7.70 -0.52
C ASN A 39 -7.24 -6.74 0.64
N CYS A 40 -7.66 -5.53 0.27
CA CYS A 40 -8.03 -4.47 1.22
C CYS A 40 -6.92 -4.07 2.20
N THR A 41 -5.68 -4.50 2.01
CA THR A 41 -4.56 -4.09 2.86
C THR A 41 -4.20 -2.62 2.64
N ILE A 42 -3.81 -1.94 3.72
CA ILE A 42 -3.36 -0.55 3.67
C ILE A 42 -1.84 -0.53 3.43
N ASN A 43 -1.44 0.24 2.42
CA ASN A 43 -0.03 0.42 2.04
C ASN A 43 0.32 1.90 2.15
N ARG A 44 1.39 2.23 2.87
CA ARG A 44 1.80 3.62 3.15
C ARG A 44 3.18 3.87 2.58
N LEU A 45 3.25 4.89 1.73
CA LEU A 45 4.47 5.36 1.10
C LEU A 45 4.63 6.85 1.40
N LEU A 46 5.88 7.27 1.62
CA LEU A 46 6.24 8.68 1.69
C LEU A 46 6.84 9.08 0.36
N TRP A 47 6.32 10.16 -0.24
CA TRP A 47 6.93 10.76 -1.42
C TRP A 47 7.70 12.02 -1.04
N THR A 48 8.93 12.12 -1.57
CA THR A 48 9.79 13.31 -1.52
C THR A 48 10.29 13.62 -2.92
N PRO A 49 10.92 14.78 -3.16
CA PRO A 49 11.62 15.03 -4.42
C PRO A 49 12.67 13.98 -4.79
N ASP A 50 13.23 13.27 -3.80
CA ASP A 50 14.26 12.25 -4.00
C ASP A 50 13.69 10.86 -4.31
N GLY A 51 12.38 10.66 -4.14
CA GLY A 51 11.71 9.40 -4.47
C GLY A 51 10.66 8.95 -3.45
N LEU A 52 10.25 7.68 -3.59
CA LEU A 52 9.34 7.00 -2.68
C LEU A 52 10.11 6.26 -1.59
N THR A 53 9.55 6.22 -0.39
CA THR A 53 10.05 5.42 0.73
C THR A 53 8.92 4.60 1.33
N LEU A 54 9.20 3.34 1.64
CA LEU A 54 8.26 2.44 2.30
C LEU A 54 8.07 2.83 3.77
N VAL A 55 6.84 3.18 4.16
CA VAL A 55 6.50 3.52 5.56
C VAL A 55 5.81 2.35 6.25
N GLY A 56 4.90 1.68 5.54
CA GLY A 56 4.18 0.51 6.04
C GLY A 56 3.58 -0.26 4.88
N TRP A 57 3.48 -1.58 5.02
CA TRP A 57 3.05 -2.46 3.94
C TRP A 57 2.13 -3.55 4.45
N ALA A 58 1.17 -3.94 3.60
CA ALA A 58 0.25 -5.04 3.85
C ALA A 58 -0.46 -4.98 5.23
N ASP A 59 -0.78 -3.77 5.72
CA ASP A 59 -1.48 -3.61 6.99
C ASP A 59 -2.94 -4.07 6.87
N ASP A 60 -3.23 -5.19 7.50
CA ASP A 60 -4.54 -5.85 7.55
C ASP A 60 -5.19 -5.76 8.94
N GLN A 61 -4.65 -4.97 9.88
CA GLN A 61 -5.13 -4.95 11.27
C GLN A 61 -6.62 -4.62 11.38
N HIS A 62 -7.13 -3.77 10.48
CA HIS A 62 -8.55 -3.41 10.43
C HIS A 62 -9.46 -4.55 9.95
N LEU A 63 -8.91 -5.56 9.26
CA LEU A 63 -9.64 -6.75 8.81
C LEU A 63 -9.66 -7.84 9.88
N GLN A 64 -8.76 -7.77 10.87
CA GLN A 64 -8.70 -8.73 11.98
C GLN A 64 -9.78 -8.47 13.04
N GLN A 65 -10.53 -7.37 12.91
CA GLN A 65 -11.73 -7.15 13.70
C GLN A 65 -12.87 -7.98 13.10
N PRO A 66 -13.70 -8.65 13.91
CA PRO A 66 -14.90 -9.28 13.39
C PRO A 66 -15.67 -8.23 12.62
N ALA A 67 -16.01 -8.53 11.36
CA ALA A 67 -16.85 -7.65 10.56
C ALA A 67 -18.05 -7.29 11.42
N ALA A 68 -18.36 -5.99 11.53
CA ALA A 68 -19.67 -5.55 11.99
C ALA A 68 -20.65 -5.95 10.89
N ASP A 69 -20.86 -7.26 10.74
CA ASP A 69 -21.93 -7.80 9.93
C ASP A 69 -23.19 -7.28 10.57
N GLU A 70 -24.00 -6.56 9.79
CA GLU A 70 -25.28 -6.05 10.26
C GLU A 70 -26.07 -7.26 10.73
N THR A 71 -26.13 -7.43 12.05
CA THR A 71 -26.96 -8.46 12.65
C THR A 71 -28.37 -7.97 12.41
N PHE A 72 -28.99 -8.44 11.34
CA PHE A 72 -30.42 -8.27 11.12
C PHE A 72 -31.11 -8.88 12.35
N SER A 73 -31.62 -8.01 13.21
CA SER A 73 -32.50 -8.37 14.32
C SER A 73 -33.85 -8.83 13.79
#